data_AF-A0A178ZH26-F1
#
_entry.id   AF-A0A178ZH26-F1
#
_cell.length_a   1.000
_cell.length_b   1.000
_cell.length_c   1.000
_cell.angle_alpha   90.00
_cell.angle_beta   90.00
_cell.angle_gamma   90.00
#
_symmetry.space_group_name_H-M   'P 1'
#
loop_
_entity.id
_entity.type
_entity.pdbx_description
1 polymer ?
#
loop_
_entity_poly.entity_id
_entity_poly.type
_entity_poly.pdbx_seq_one_letter_code
_entity_poly.pdbx_strand_id
1 'polypeptide(L)'
;MVLSILAVLIILSSATLGCFCPVFRLHGDREPKQPQHGTTGGATCLSGAPNEIWCYGEECYQIMKKYLLLREKLRPYVRELMAQAHNKGTPVIRTMFLEFPDDKKCWEVEDQYMFGHKYLVAPVMYLGMTKRDVYLPRGAKWKRFDDGEVQDVKTLEGGTQVEADCPLAVMPVFERV
;
A
#
# COMPACT_ATOMS: atom_id res chain seq x y z
N MET A 1 -22.08 -9.06 14.31
CA MET A 1 -21.59 -9.94 13.24
C MET A 1 -20.14 -9.56 12.99
N VAL A 2 -19.21 -10.32 13.57
CA VAL A 2 -17.79 -9.93 13.66
C VAL A 2 -17.10 -10.55 12.46
N LEU A 3 -16.63 -9.73 11.51
CA LEU A 3 -15.63 -10.19 10.55
C LEU A 3 -14.48 -10.81 11.34
N SER A 4 -14.02 -11.99 10.93
CA SER A 4 -12.88 -12.60 11.62
C SER A 4 -11.71 -11.62 11.64
N ILE A 5 -10.97 -11.57 12.75
CA ILE A 5 -9.80 -10.69 12.92
C ILE A 5 -8.85 -10.83 11.72
N LEU A 6 -8.71 -12.04 11.19
CA LEU A 6 -7.91 -12.35 10.00
C LEU A 6 -8.35 -11.56 8.75
N ALA A 7 -9.65 -11.52 8.47
CA ALA A 7 -10.18 -10.81 7.31
C ALA A 7 -9.96 -9.29 7.41
N VAL A 8 -10.09 -8.74 8.61
CA VAL A 8 -9.88 -7.32 8.89
C VAL A 8 -8.41 -6.93 8.68
N LEU A 9 -7.48 -7.74 9.17
CA LEU A 9 -6.04 -7.52 9.00
C LEU A 9 -5.64 -7.50 7.51
N ILE A 10 -6.16 -8.45 6.72
CA ILE A 10 -5.88 -8.51 5.27
C ILE A 10 -6.44 -7.27 4.55
N ILE A 11 -7.64 -6.80 4.94
CA ILE A 11 -8.25 -5.60 4.36
C ILE A 11 -7.40 -4.38 4.66
N LEU A 12 -6.88 -4.25 5.88
CA LEU A 12 -5.98 -3.16 6.25
C LEU A 12 -4.69 -3.18 5.43
N SER A 13 -3.99 -4.31 5.38
CA SER A 13 -2.76 -4.45 4.57
C SER A 13 -3.02 -4.16 3.08
N SER A 14 -4.18 -4.57 2.55
CA SER A 14 -4.57 -4.28 1.17
C SER A 14 -4.87 -2.79 0.96
N ALA A 15 -5.49 -2.13 1.93
CA ALA A 15 -5.82 -0.71 1.86
C ALA A 15 -4.56 0.17 1.95
N THR A 16 -3.61 -0.17 2.83
CA THR A 16 -2.34 0.55 2.94
C THR A 16 -1.51 0.42 1.67
N LEU A 17 -1.44 -0.80 1.10
CA LEU A 17 -0.82 -1.07 -0.20
C LEU A 17 -1.49 -0.27 -1.33
N GLY A 18 -2.82 -0.28 -1.36
CA GLY A 18 -3.62 0.42 -2.37
C GLY A 18 -3.33 1.92 -2.47
N CYS A 19 -2.94 2.57 -1.38
CA CYS A 19 -2.53 3.97 -1.36
C CYS A 19 -1.33 4.23 -2.30
N PHE A 20 -0.45 3.25 -2.45
CA PHE A 20 0.74 3.29 -3.31
C PHE A 20 0.59 2.42 -4.57
N CYS A 21 -0.64 2.16 -4.99
CA CYS A 21 -0.97 1.61 -6.31
C CYS A 21 -1.31 2.72 -7.32
N PRO A 22 -1.30 2.43 -8.63
CA PRO A 22 -1.67 3.42 -9.65
C PRO A 22 -3.08 3.98 -9.43
N VAL A 23 -4.00 3.12 -8.99
CA VAL A 23 -5.37 3.49 -8.59
C VAL A 23 -5.62 2.99 -7.17
N PHE A 24 -6.14 3.87 -6.32
CA PHE A 24 -6.57 3.50 -4.97
C PHE A 24 -8.05 3.14 -5.00
N ARG A 25 -8.36 1.84 -4.93
CA ARG A 25 -9.73 1.33 -5.08
C ARG A 25 -10.04 0.30 -3.99
N LEU A 26 -11.12 0.53 -3.26
CA LEU A 26 -11.70 -0.44 -2.34
C LEU A 26 -12.84 -1.18 -3.05
N HIS A 27 -12.75 -2.50 -3.10
CA HIS A 27 -13.80 -3.36 -3.65
C HIS A 27 -13.72 -4.75 -3.02
N GLY A 28 -14.81 -5.47 -3.05
CA GLY A 28 -14.90 -6.82 -2.55
C GLY A 28 -16.34 -7.28 -2.45
N ASP A 29 -16.53 -8.58 -2.46
CA ASP A 29 -17.80 -9.23 -2.21
C ASP A 29 -17.75 -9.82 -0.81
N ARG A 30 -18.39 -9.13 0.14
CA ARG A 30 -18.23 -9.39 1.58
C ARG A 30 -19.29 -10.35 2.09
N GLU A 31 -18.91 -11.15 3.08
CA GLU A 31 -19.85 -11.98 3.82
C GLU A 31 -20.40 -11.26 5.05
N PRO A 32 -21.62 -11.58 5.49
CA PRO A 32 -22.57 -12.47 4.82
C PRO A 32 -23.25 -11.80 3.63
N LYS A 33 -23.71 -12.64 2.69
CA LYS A 33 -24.60 -12.20 1.61
C LYS A 33 -25.90 -11.58 2.11
N GLN A 34 -26.37 -10.57 1.39
CA GLN A 34 -27.72 -10.02 1.55
C GLN A 34 -28.76 -11.08 1.16
N PRO A 35 -29.96 -11.08 1.79
CA PRO A 35 -31.00 -12.04 1.48
C PRO A 35 -31.49 -11.94 0.03
N GLN A 36 -31.92 -13.08 -0.51
CA GLN A 36 -32.54 -13.15 -1.83
C GLN A 36 -33.97 -12.58 -1.78
N HIS A 37 -34.26 -11.58 -2.62
CA HIS A 37 -35.57 -10.89 -2.65
C HIS A 37 -36.47 -11.29 -3.84
N GLY A 38 -36.20 -12.40 -4.52
CA GLY A 38 -37.01 -12.91 -5.64
C GLY A 38 -36.47 -14.22 -6.20
N THR A 39 -37.19 -14.87 -7.12
CA THR A 39 -36.79 -16.19 -7.68
C THR A 39 -36.53 -16.16 -9.19
N THR A 40 -36.64 -14.99 -9.83
CA THR A 40 -36.46 -14.83 -11.28
C THR A 40 -35.48 -13.70 -11.60
N GLY A 41 -34.89 -13.73 -12.81
CA GLY A 41 -33.96 -12.71 -13.27
C GLY A 41 -32.68 -12.64 -12.42
N GLY A 42 -32.22 -11.42 -12.12
CA GLY A 42 -30.99 -11.16 -11.36
C GLY A 42 -31.06 -11.52 -9.87
N ALA A 43 -32.18 -12.03 -9.37
CA ALA A 43 -32.38 -12.33 -7.96
C ALA A 43 -31.45 -13.43 -7.42
N THR A 44 -30.83 -14.24 -8.28
CA THR A 44 -29.82 -15.23 -7.90
C THR A 44 -28.42 -14.62 -7.69
N CYS A 45 -28.19 -13.38 -8.12
CA CYS A 45 -26.93 -12.66 -7.91
C CYS A 45 -27.03 -11.79 -6.65
N LEU A 46 -26.68 -12.37 -5.50
CA LEU A 46 -26.80 -11.69 -4.21
C LEU A 46 -25.68 -10.68 -3.99
N SER A 47 -26.05 -9.49 -3.52
CA SER A 47 -25.10 -8.50 -3.02
C SER A 47 -24.39 -9.01 -1.76
N GLY A 48 -23.11 -8.68 -1.62
CA GLY A 48 -22.37 -8.89 -0.38
C GLY A 48 -22.77 -7.91 0.74
N ALA A 49 -22.14 -8.09 1.89
CA ALA A 49 -22.23 -7.17 3.02
C ALA A 49 -21.61 -5.78 2.68
N PRO A 50 -21.89 -4.74 3.49
CA PRO A 50 -21.26 -3.42 3.37
C PRO A 50 -19.72 -3.48 3.37
N ASN A 51 -19.10 -2.53 2.68
CA ASN A 51 -17.65 -2.50 2.43
C ASN A 51 -17.07 -1.08 2.51
N GLU A 52 -17.77 -0.15 3.16
CA GLU A 52 -17.28 1.20 3.42
C GLU A 52 -16.22 1.17 4.54
N ILE A 53 -15.38 2.20 4.59
CA ILE A 53 -14.26 2.24 5.55
C ILE A 53 -14.69 2.25 7.03
N TRP A 54 -15.95 2.60 7.32
CA TRP A 54 -16.51 2.57 8.67
C TRP A 54 -17.15 1.23 9.04
N CYS A 55 -17.21 0.25 8.13
CA CYS A 55 -17.82 -1.06 8.38
C CYS A 55 -16.95 -2.02 9.20
N TYR A 56 -15.71 -1.65 9.49
CA TYR A 56 -14.67 -2.53 10.05
C TYR A 56 -14.29 -2.22 11.51
N GLY A 57 -15.06 -1.35 12.18
CA GLY A 57 -14.75 -0.88 13.53
C GLY A 57 -13.86 0.37 13.55
N GLU A 58 -13.82 1.03 14.72
CA GLU A 58 -13.23 2.37 14.88
C GLU A 58 -11.72 2.40 14.58
N GLU A 59 -10.97 1.43 15.09
CA GLU A 59 -9.52 1.33 14.86
C GLU A 59 -9.20 1.23 13.35
N CYS A 60 -9.92 0.36 12.64
CA CYS A 60 -9.73 0.16 11.21
C CYS A 60 -10.16 1.38 10.39
N TYR A 61 -11.24 2.03 10.81
CA TYR A 61 -11.70 3.27 10.21
C TYR A 61 -10.63 4.37 10.27
N GLN A 62 -9.99 4.57 11.43
CA GLN A 62 -8.93 5.58 11.57
C GLN A 62 -7.72 5.27 10.68
N ILE A 63 -7.30 4.01 10.61
CA ILE A 63 -6.20 3.58 9.72
C ILE A 63 -6.56 3.85 8.24
N MET A 64 -7.73 3.38 7.78
CA MET A 64 -8.14 3.59 6.38
C MET A 64 -8.35 5.07 6.04
N LYS A 65 -8.90 5.86 6.98
CA LYS A 65 -9.04 7.31 6.83
C LYS A 65 -7.68 7.98 6.67
N LYS A 66 -6.67 7.59 7.45
CA LYS A 66 -5.29 8.10 7.31
C LYS A 66 -4.79 7.89 5.88
N TYR A 67 -4.88 6.67 5.36
CA TYR A 67 -4.41 6.36 4.00
C TYR A 67 -5.24 7.03 2.90
N LEU A 68 -6.54 7.24 3.11
CA LEU A 68 -7.37 8.04 2.20
C LEU A 68 -6.91 9.49 2.13
N LEU A 69 -6.65 10.13 3.27
CA LEU A 69 -6.15 11.50 3.31
C LEU A 69 -4.73 11.59 2.73
N LEU A 70 -3.88 10.59 3.00
CA LEU A 70 -2.55 10.49 2.40
C LEU A 70 -2.64 10.38 0.87
N ARG A 71 -3.55 9.55 0.34
CA ARG A 71 -3.74 9.43 -1.11
C ARG A 71 -4.14 10.76 -1.75
N GLU A 72 -4.98 11.54 -1.10
CA GLU A 72 -5.33 12.89 -1.57
C GLU A 72 -4.11 13.82 -1.59
N LYS A 73 -3.24 13.76 -0.58
CA LYS A 73 -1.96 14.49 -0.57
C LYS A 73 -1.03 14.05 -1.71
N LEU A 74 -1.00 12.75 -2.03
CA LEU A 74 -0.20 12.19 -3.12
C LEU A 74 -0.79 12.45 -4.52
N ARG A 75 -2.02 12.95 -4.63
CA ARG A 75 -2.72 13.10 -5.92
C ARG A 75 -1.95 13.91 -6.97
N PRO A 76 -1.29 15.05 -6.64
CA PRO A 76 -0.45 15.76 -7.61
C PRO A 76 0.70 14.91 -8.13
N TYR A 77 1.39 14.18 -7.24
CA TYR A 77 2.47 13.27 -7.59
C TYR A 77 1.98 12.12 -8.49
N VAL A 78 0.84 11.52 -8.17
CA VAL A 78 0.24 10.47 -8.99
C VAL A 78 -0.10 10.99 -10.40
N ARG A 79 -0.63 12.21 -10.53
CA ARG A 79 -0.91 12.81 -11.84
C ARG A 79 0.36 13.00 -12.66
N GLU A 80 1.46 13.40 -12.01
CA GLU A 80 2.77 13.48 -12.66
C GLU A 80 3.22 12.11 -13.17
N LEU A 81 3.11 11.06 -12.35
CA LEU A 81 3.46 9.69 -12.76
C LEU A 81 2.60 9.19 -13.92
N MET A 82 1.29 9.48 -13.91
CA MET A 82 0.40 9.13 -15.01
C MET A 82 0.76 9.87 -16.30
N ALA A 83 1.17 11.14 -16.21
CA ALA A 83 1.68 11.89 -17.37
C ALA A 83 2.99 11.30 -17.90
N GLN A 84 3.91 10.88 -17.02
CA GLN A 84 5.14 10.18 -17.43
C GLN A 84 4.81 8.84 -18.12
N ALA A 85 3.85 8.08 -17.59
CA ALA A 85 3.38 6.85 -18.20
C ALA A 85 2.80 7.09 -19.60
N HIS A 86 1.96 8.13 -19.76
CA HIS A 86 1.39 8.49 -21.05
C HIS A 86 2.46 8.92 -22.08
N ASN A 87 3.39 9.80 -21.67
CA ASN A 87 4.35 10.41 -22.58
C ASN A 87 5.56 9.53 -22.90
N LYS A 88 6.01 8.70 -21.96
CA LYS A 88 7.27 7.94 -22.04
C LYS A 88 7.10 6.43 -21.91
N GLY A 89 5.90 5.95 -21.60
CA GLY A 89 5.66 4.53 -21.29
C GLY A 89 6.25 4.09 -19.95
N THR A 90 6.70 5.01 -19.09
CA THR A 90 7.30 4.66 -17.79
C THR A 90 6.23 4.15 -16.83
N PRO A 91 6.38 2.93 -16.25
CA PRO A 91 5.42 2.41 -15.28
C PRO A 91 5.26 3.31 -14.03
N VAL A 92 4.06 3.30 -13.45
CA VAL A 92 3.75 4.00 -12.19
C VAL A 92 4.31 3.23 -11.00
N ILE A 93 4.07 1.91 -10.96
CA ILE A 93 4.81 0.97 -10.11
C ILE A 93 6.02 0.49 -10.91
N ARG A 94 7.21 0.64 -10.34
CA ARG A 94 8.50 0.36 -10.98
C ARG A 94 9.21 -0.73 -10.19
N THR A 95 9.80 -1.68 -10.89
CA THR A 95 10.72 -2.63 -10.26
C THR A 95 11.94 -1.88 -9.73
N MET A 96 12.60 -2.46 -8.72
CA MET A 96 13.78 -1.83 -8.11
C MET A 96 14.88 -1.62 -9.16
N PHE A 97 15.16 -2.63 -10.00
CA PHE A 97 16.16 -2.55 -11.08
C PHE A 97 15.85 -1.51 -12.17
N LEU A 98 14.58 -1.14 -12.38
CA LEU A 98 14.25 -0.10 -13.35
C LEU A 98 14.76 1.27 -12.89
N GLU A 99 14.72 1.53 -11.58
CA GLU A 99 15.21 2.76 -10.98
C GLU A 99 16.70 2.71 -10.62
N PHE A 100 17.22 1.52 -10.32
CA PHE A 100 18.59 1.30 -9.86
C PHE A 100 19.26 0.16 -10.64
N PRO A 101 19.50 0.33 -11.96
CA PRO A 101 20.00 -0.76 -12.81
C PRO A 101 21.43 -1.20 -12.45
N ASP A 102 22.25 -0.28 -11.92
CA ASP A 102 23.64 -0.56 -11.55
C ASP A 102 23.78 -1.27 -10.18
N ASP A 103 22.69 -1.35 -9.41
CA ASP A 103 22.67 -2.03 -8.12
C ASP A 103 22.19 -3.47 -8.29
N LYS A 104 23.13 -4.43 -8.26
CA LYS A 104 22.84 -5.86 -8.45
C LYS A 104 21.76 -6.38 -7.49
N LYS A 105 21.70 -5.88 -6.26
CA LYS A 105 20.66 -6.30 -5.30
C LYS A 105 19.26 -5.90 -5.78
N CYS A 106 19.12 -4.81 -6.52
CA CYS A 106 17.81 -4.38 -7.05
C CYS A 106 17.26 -5.31 -8.14
N TRP A 107 18.06 -6.23 -8.67
CA TRP A 107 17.61 -7.29 -9.59
C TRP A 107 17.10 -8.55 -8.87
N GLU A 108 17.44 -8.73 -7.60
CA GLU A 108 17.11 -9.92 -6.80
C GLU A 108 15.92 -9.69 -5.87
N VAL A 109 15.59 -8.43 -5.59
CA VAL A 109 14.56 -8.05 -4.63
C VAL A 109 13.17 -8.12 -5.27
N GLU A 110 12.27 -8.91 -4.67
CA GLU A 110 10.93 -9.21 -5.21
C GLU A 110 9.77 -8.65 -4.38
N ASP A 111 10.02 -8.28 -3.12
CA ASP A 111 8.99 -7.97 -2.12
C ASP A 111 8.93 -6.49 -1.68
N GLN A 112 9.53 -5.63 -2.50
CA GLN A 112 9.45 -4.17 -2.44
C GLN A 112 9.57 -3.58 -3.84
N TYR A 113 9.06 -2.37 -4.02
CA TYR A 113 9.02 -1.72 -5.33
C TYR A 113 9.14 -0.20 -5.19
N MET A 114 9.33 0.46 -6.32
CA MET A 114 9.34 1.91 -6.41
C MET A 114 7.97 2.42 -6.90
N PHE A 115 7.30 3.24 -6.10
CA PHE A 115 6.13 4.00 -6.51
C PHE A 115 6.59 5.32 -7.13
N GLY A 116 6.66 5.32 -8.46
CA GLY A 116 7.34 6.36 -9.22
C GLY A 116 8.84 6.41 -8.91
N HIS A 117 9.43 7.59 -9.07
CA HIS A 117 10.85 7.83 -8.80
C HIS A 117 11.17 8.15 -7.34
N LYS A 118 10.15 8.36 -6.49
CA LYS A 118 10.32 9.03 -5.19
C LYS A 118 10.14 8.10 -3.99
N TYR A 119 9.18 7.19 -4.04
CA TYR A 119 8.81 6.39 -2.88
C TYR A 119 9.19 4.92 -3.08
N LEU A 120 9.95 4.35 -2.16
CA LEU A 120 10.18 2.92 -2.04
C LEU A 120 9.13 2.35 -1.09
N VAL A 121 8.41 1.33 -1.54
CA VAL A 121 7.30 0.71 -0.81
C VAL A 121 7.65 -0.76 -0.54
N ALA A 122 7.54 -1.18 0.72
CA ALA A 122 7.81 -2.54 1.17
C ALA A 122 6.57 -3.11 1.88
N PRO A 123 5.65 -3.75 1.15
CA PRO A 123 4.34 -4.18 1.68
C PRO A 123 4.43 -5.24 2.78
N VAL A 124 3.49 -5.25 3.73
CA VAL A 124 3.42 -6.29 4.77
C VAL A 124 2.64 -7.49 4.21
N MET A 125 3.35 -8.57 3.89
CA MET A 125 2.79 -9.73 3.17
C MET A 125 2.29 -10.85 4.08
N TYR A 126 2.65 -10.83 5.37
CA TYR A 126 2.35 -11.90 6.31
C TYR A 126 1.58 -11.39 7.52
N LEU A 127 0.62 -12.18 7.98
CA LEU A 127 -0.19 -11.86 9.14
C LEU A 127 0.66 -11.78 10.41
N GLY A 128 0.43 -10.75 11.23
CA GLY A 128 1.12 -10.59 12.52
C GLY A 128 2.58 -10.11 12.40
N MET A 129 3.06 -9.84 11.19
CA MET A 129 4.39 -9.26 10.97
C MET A 129 4.39 -7.81 11.48
N THR A 130 5.23 -7.53 12.48
CA THR A 130 5.40 -6.20 13.09
C THR A 130 6.72 -5.53 12.72
N LYS A 131 7.63 -6.26 12.10
CA LYS A 131 8.89 -5.79 11.54
C LYS A 131 9.21 -6.55 10.26
N ARG A 132 9.92 -5.91 9.33
CA ARG A 132 10.47 -6.57 8.14
C ARG A 132 11.75 -5.94 7.67
N ASP A 133 12.59 -6.73 7.03
CA ASP A 133 13.76 -6.24 6.33
C ASP A 133 13.36 -5.48 5.06
N VAL A 134 14.05 -4.36 4.83
CA VAL A 134 13.91 -3.53 3.64
C VAL A 134 15.30 -3.18 3.12
N TYR A 135 15.54 -3.46 1.85
CA TYR A 135 16.76 -3.03 1.17
C TYR A 135 16.61 -1.59 0.67
N LEU A 136 17.55 -0.72 1.02
CA LEU A 136 17.65 0.63 0.52
C LEU A 136 18.68 0.66 -0.62
N PRO A 137 18.27 0.92 -1.88
CA PRO A 137 19.17 0.90 -3.03
C PRO A 137 20.32 1.90 -2.94
N ARG A 138 21.46 1.56 -3.53
CA ARG A 138 22.63 2.44 -3.72
C ARG A 138 22.29 3.61 -4.64
N GLY A 139 23.10 4.67 -4.55
CA GLY A 139 22.97 5.85 -5.43
C GLY A 139 21.91 6.85 -4.99
N ALA A 140 21.24 6.60 -3.86
CA ALA A 140 20.30 7.52 -3.25
C ALA A 140 20.43 7.51 -1.72
N LYS A 141 19.98 8.60 -1.10
CA LYS A 141 19.72 8.64 0.34
C LYS A 141 18.23 8.51 0.56
N TRP A 142 17.88 7.97 1.72
CA TRP A 142 16.50 7.61 2.04
C TRP A 142 16.11 8.20 3.38
N LYS A 143 14.86 8.60 3.49
CA LYS A 143 14.24 8.91 4.78
C LYS A 143 13.01 8.04 4.94
N ARG A 144 12.68 7.70 6.17
CA ARG A 144 11.39 7.08 6.44
C ARG A 144 10.28 8.05 6.03
N PHE A 145 9.31 7.56 5.26
CA PHE A 145 8.21 8.40 4.82
C PHE A 145 7.34 8.76 6.02
N ASP A 146 7.13 10.05 6.24
CA ASP A 146 6.26 10.55 7.29
C ASP A 146 4.80 10.51 6.80
N ASP A 147 4.07 9.50 7.26
CA ASP A 147 2.64 9.35 7.04
C ASP A 147 1.79 9.99 8.16
N GLY A 148 2.42 10.72 9.08
CA GLY A 148 1.83 11.32 10.27
C GLY A 148 2.04 10.51 11.56
N GLU A 149 2.56 9.28 11.48
CA GLU A 149 2.85 8.42 12.64
C GLU A 149 4.35 8.32 12.93
N VAL A 150 5.20 8.52 11.92
CA VAL A 150 6.64 8.27 12.04
C VAL A 150 7.41 9.57 12.26
N GLN A 151 7.98 9.73 13.45
CA GLN A 151 8.79 10.90 13.83
C GLN A 151 10.29 10.76 13.48
N ASP A 152 10.73 9.58 13.01
CA ASP A 152 12.14 9.33 12.75
C ASP A 152 12.54 9.83 11.35
N VAL A 153 13.07 11.06 11.30
CA VAL A 153 13.49 11.76 10.06
C VAL A 153 14.97 11.48 9.74
N LYS A 154 15.57 10.45 10.32
CA LYS A 154 16.98 10.14 10.06
C LYS A 154 17.19 9.79 8.58
N THR A 155 18.20 10.43 7.99
CA THR A 155 18.64 10.09 6.64
C THR A 155 19.47 8.81 6.71
N LEU A 156 19.09 7.84 5.90
CA LEU A 156 19.72 6.54 5.77
C LEU A 156 20.50 6.50 4.45
N GLU A 157 21.70 5.94 4.49
CA GLU A 157 22.51 5.75 3.29
C GLU A 157 21.98 4.55 2.48
N GLY A 158 21.95 4.72 1.17
CA GLY A 158 21.66 3.62 0.24
C GLY A 158 22.73 2.52 0.28
N GLY A 159 22.40 1.37 -0.29
CA GLY A 159 23.20 0.16 -0.25
C GLY A 159 23.11 -0.62 1.06
N THR A 160 22.20 -0.25 1.95
CA THR A 160 22.03 -0.85 3.28
C THR A 160 20.74 -1.64 3.36
N GLN A 161 20.67 -2.56 4.31
CA GLN A 161 19.45 -3.27 4.68
C GLN A 161 19.05 -2.78 6.07
N VAL A 162 17.78 -2.44 6.24
CA VAL A 162 17.24 -1.91 7.49
C VAL A 162 16.09 -2.78 7.96
N GLU A 163 16.06 -3.09 9.25
CA GLU A 163 14.89 -3.67 9.90
C GLU A 163 13.89 -2.53 10.12
N ALA A 164 12.78 -2.55 9.39
CA ALA A 164 11.76 -1.51 9.45
C ALA A 164 10.57 -1.98 10.28
N ASP A 165 10.13 -1.13 11.22
CA ASP A 165 8.87 -1.35 11.93
C ASP A 165 7.69 -1.29 10.94
N CYS A 166 6.77 -2.23 11.11
CA CYS A 166 5.53 -2.33 10.35
C CYS A 166 4.34 -2.73 11.24
N PRO A 167 4.02 -1.95 12.28
CA PRO A 167 2.81 -2.19 13.06
C PRO A 167 1.56 -2.10 12.15
N LEU A 168 0.42 -2.59 12.63
CA LEU A 168 -0.80 -2.71 11.82
C LEU A 168 -1.20 -1.42 11.07
N ALA A 169 -0.98 -0.26 11.70
CA ALA A 169 -1.32 1.03 11.13
C ALA A 169 -0.30 1.59 10.11
N VAL A 170 0.89 0.99 9.97
CA VAL A 170 2.02 1.57 9.22
C VAL A 170 2.67 0.53 8.31
N MET A 171 2.56 0.76 7.01
CA MET A 171 3.34 0.04 6.00
C MET A 171 4.70 0.72 5.79
N PRO A 172 5.82 -0.05 5.70
CA PRO A 172 7.12 0.49 5.37
C PRO A 172 7.19 1.22 4.04
N VAL A 173 7.42 2.53 4.11
CA VAL A 173 7.65 3.39 2.95
C VAL A 173 8.84 4.30 3.21
N PHE A 174 9.70 4.46 2.23
CA PHE A 174 10.86 5.36 2.30
C PHE A 174 10.80 6.36 1.16
N GLU A 175 11.14 7.61 1.46
CA GLU A 175 11.22 8.71 0.51
C GLU A 175 12.68 8.95 0.11
N ARG A 176 12.93 9.03 -1.20
CA ARG A 176 14.22 9.39 -1.77
C ARG A 176 14.52 10.87 -1.46
N VAL A 177 15.71 11.15 -0.94
CA VAL A 177 16.21 12.49 -0.57
C VAL A 177 17.13 13.05 -1.66
#